data_AF-A0A6A7BL16-F1
#
_entry.id   AF-A0A6A7BL16-F1
#
_cell.length_a   1.000
_cell.length_b   1.000
_cell.length_c   1.000
_cell.angle_alpha   90.00
_cell.angle_beta   90.00
_cell.angle_gamma   90.00
#
_symmetry.space_group_name_H-M   'P 1'
#
loop_
_entity.id
_entity.type
_entity.pdbx_description
1 polymer ?
#
loop_
_entity_poly.entity_id
_entity_poly.type
_entity_poly.pdbx_seq_one_letter_code
_entity_poly.pdbx_strand_id
1 'polypeptide(L)'
;MLRATARLRDCRITFFTRSPCGLCDTAKAVVQNVRAKRPLDYTEINVMEPPHEKWREVYEFDTPVVHIDKAGAPETTTSSSKLMHRFTEEDVFRKMDEAERS
;
A
#
# COMPACT_ATOMS: atom_id res chain seq x y z
N MET A 1 -12.06 33.83 -0.35
CA MET A 1 -12.68 32.59 0.16
C MET A 1 -11.62 31.50 0.10
N LEU A 2 -11.33 30.85 1.23
CA LEU A 2 -10.20 29.96 1.42
C LEU A 2 -10.25 28.79 0.41
N ARG A 3 -9.31 28.75 -0.54
CA ARG A 3 -8.89 27.46 -1.11
C ARG A 3 -8.07 26.79 -0.03
N ALA A 4 -8.73 25.97 0.79
CA ALA A 4 -8.03 24.96 1.56
C ALA A 4 -7.20 24.18 0.55
N THR A 5 -5.88 24.35 0.59
CA THR A 5 -4.95 23.45 -0.06
C THR A 5 -5.05 22.13 0.69
N ALA A 6 -6.12 21.38 0.42
CA ALA A 6 -6.10 19.95 0.63
C ALA A 6 -4.86 19.52 -0.16
N ARG A 7 -3.77 19.19 0.55
CA ARG A 7 -2.67 18.45 -0.06
C ARG A 7 -3.36 17.21 -0.61
N LEU A 8 -3.61 17.19 -1.91
CA LEU A 8 -4.22 16.05 -2.55
C LEU A 8 -3.31 14.88 -2.18
N ARG A 9 -3.89 13.87 -1.53
CA ARG A 9 -3.22 12.59 -1.43
C ARG A 9 -3.18 12.14 -2.87
N ASP A 10 -1.99 12.00 -3.43
CA ASP A 10 -1.84 11.67 -4.85
C ASP A 10 -1.83 10.15 -5.05
N CYS A 11 -1.50 9.40 -4.00
CA CYS A 11 -1.50 7.94 -3.97
C CYS A 11 -2.28 7.35 -2.79
N ARG A 12 -2.75 6.12 -3.00
CA ARG A 12 -3.22 5.19 -1.97
C ARG A 12 -2.30 3.98 -1.91
N ILE A 13 -1.90 3.60 -0.70
CA ILE A 13 -1.17 2.39 -0.39
C ILE A 13 -2.09 1.42 0.33
N THR A 14 -2.23 0.21 -0.22
CA THR A 14 -2.89 -0.92 0.45
C THR A 14 -1.84 -1.96 0.84
N PHE A 15 -1.67 -2.18 2.13
CA PHE A 15 -0.71 -3.13 2.68
C PHE A 15 -1.40 -4.43 3.08
N PHE A 16 -1.05 -5.52 2.41
CA PHE A 16 -1.52 -6.86 2.71
C PHE A 16 -0.54 -7.55 3.65
N THR A 17 -1.07 -8.02 4.77
CA THR A 17 -0.35 -8.63 5.88
C THR A 17 -1.04 -9.91 6.33
N ARG A 18 -0.36 -10.71 7.15
CA ARG A 18 -0.93 -11.85 7.87
C ARG A 18 -0.30 -11.96 9.26
N SER A 19 -0.93 -12.69 10.16
CA SER A 19 -0.35 -13.02 11.47
C SER A 19 -0.28 -14.54 11.66
N PRO A 20 0.86 -15.09 12.12
CA PRO A 20 2.16 -14.43 12.33
C PRO A 20 2.94 -14.19 11.03
N CYS A 21 3.70 -13.09 10.93
CA CYS A 21 4.51 -12.76 9.75
C CYS A 21 5.78 -11.97 10.11
N GLY A 22 6.95 -12.62 10.10
CA GLY A 22 8.21 -11.98 10.48
C GLY A 22 8.70 -10.88 9.53
N LEU A 23 8.26 -10.87 8.27
CA LEU A 23 8.62 -9.81 7.30
C LEU A 23 7.67 -8.62 7.34
N CYS A 24 6.45 -8.79 7.88
CA CYS A 24 5.41 -7.79 7.83
C CYS A 24 5.71 -6.58 8.73
N ASP A 25 6.41 -6.78 9.86
CA ASP A 25 6.79 -5.68 10.76
C ASP A 25 7.76 -4.70 10.08
N THR A 26 8.79 -5.23 9.40
CA THR A 26 9.75 -4.42 8.63
C THR A 26 9.05 -3.68 7.48
N ALA A 27 8.19 -4.38 6.73
CA ALA A 27 7.42 -3.79 5.64
C ALA A 27 6.50 -2.67 6.15
N LYS A 28 5.85 -2.86 7.30
CA LYS A 28 4.99 -1.85 7.94
C LYS A 28 5.79 -0.61 8.32
N ALA A 29 6.98 -0.77 8.91
CA ALA A 29 7.85 0.35 9.26
C ALA A 29 8.23 1.19 8.02
N VAL A 30 8.60 0.54 6.91
CA VAL A 30 8.91 1.21 5.65
C VAL A 30 7.72 2.05 5.16
N VAL A 31 6.50 1.48 5.13
CA VAL A 31 5.32 2.22 4.66
C VAL A 31 4.96 3.39 5.59
N GLN A 32 5.09 3.23 6.91
CA GLN A 32 4.85 4.32 7.85
C GLN A 32 5.86 5.46 7.67
N ASN A 33 7.14 5.16 7.44
CA ASN A 33 8.17 6.17 7.16
C ASN A 33 7.86 6.93 5.86
N VAL A 34 7.44 6.23 4.81
CA VAL A 34 7.01 6.84 3.54
C VAL A 34 5.83 7.78 3.77
N ARG A 35 4.80 7.32 4.50
CA ARG A 35 3.62 8.12 4.84
C ARG A 35 3.95 9.37 5.64
N ALA A 36 4.96 9.31 6.52
CA ALA A 36 5.43 10.47 7.27
C ALA A 36 6.12 11.52 6.38
N LYS A 37 6.77 11.09 5.29
CA LYS A 37 7.48 11.95 4.34
C LYS A 37 6.55 12.50 3.24
N ARG A 38 5.57 11.71 2.79
CA ARG A 38 4.66 12.05 1.68
C ARG A 38 3.21 11.70 2.05
N PRO A 39 2.28 12.67 2.01
CA PRO A 39 0.87 12.40 2.25
C PRO A 39 0.30 11.37 1.27
N LEU A 40 -0.31 10.32 1.81
CA LEU A 40 -0.95 9.25 1.05
C LEU A 40 -2.09 8.64 1.88
N ASP A 41 -3.02 8.00 1.18
CA ASP A 41 -4.03 7.14 1.82
C ASP A 41 -3.39 5.80 2.18
N TYR A 42 -3.59 5.34 3.41
CA TYR A 42 -3.02 4.07 3.87
C TYR A 42 -4.13 3.15 4.37
N THR A 43 -4.18 1.95 3.83
CA THR A 43 -5.08 0.87 4.26
C THR A 43 -4.25 -0.37 4.55
N GLU A 44 -4.58 -1.08 5.63
CA GLU A 44 -3.93 -2.34 6.02
C GLU A 44 -4.99 -3.44 6.02
N ILE A 45 -4.69 -4.57 5.38
CA ILE A 45 -5.60 -5.71 5.22
C ILE A 45 -4.89 -6.96 5.73
N ASN A 46 -5.43 -7.57 6.77
CA ASN A 46 -5.03 -8.92 7.17
C ASN A 46 -5.73 -9.94 6.27
N VAL A 47 -4.98 -10.59 5.38
CA VAL A 47 -5.55 -11.51 4.39
C VAL A 47 -6.11 -12.78 5.02
N MET A 48 -5.80 -13.07 6.29
CA MET A 48 -6.32 -14.24 7.00
C MET A 48 -7.69 -13.99 7.64
N GLU A 49 -8.14 -12.74 7.70
CA GLU A 49 -9.39 -12.35 8.37
C GLU A 49 -10.54 -12.14 7.36
N PRO A 50 -11.78 -12.53 7.69
CA PRO A 50 -12.95 -12.16 6.88
C PRO A 50 -13.16 -10.65 6.84
N PRO A 51 -13.67 -10.06 5.75
CA PRO A 51 -14.16 -10.68 4.52
C PRO A 51 -13.12 -10.70 3.38
N HIS A 52 -11.85 -10.98 3.71
CA HIS A 52 -10.73 -10.85 2.77
C HIS A 52 -10.38 -12.16 2.03
N GLU A 53 -11.33 -13.08 1.84
CA GLU A 53 -11.11 -14.38 1.19
C GLU A 53 -10.48 -14.23 -0.20
N LYS A 54 -10.91 -13.21 -0.96
CA LYS A 54 -10.32 -12.84 -2.26
C LYS A 54 -8.82 -12.57 -2.16
N TRP A 55 -8.37 -11.88 -1.11
CA TRP A 55 -6.96 -11.53 -0.92
C TRP A 55 -6.18 -12.67 -0.27
N ARG A 56 -6.84 -13.52 0.52
CA ARG A 56 -6.25 -14.76 1.03
C ARG A 56 -5.80 -15.66 -0.11
N GLU A 57 -6.68 -15.92 -1.06
CA GLU A 57 -6.39 -16.79 -2.21
C GLU A 57 -5.18 -16.30 -3.03
N VAL A 58 -4.96 -14.97 -3.07
CA VAL A 58 -3.88 -14.37 -3.87
C VAL A 58 -2.59 -14.20 -3.07
N TYR A 59 -2.65 -13.91 -1.76
CA TYR A 59 -1.50 -13.41 -0.99
C TYR A 59 -1.20 -14.18 0.30
N GLU A 60 -1.94 -15.23 0.66
CA GLU A 60 -1.70 -16.02 1.88
C GLU A 60 -0.22 -16.40 2.05
N PHE A 61 0.45 -16.80 0.97
CA PHE A 61 1.84 -17.26 1.00
C PHE A 61 2.87 -16.21 0.60
N ASP A 62 2.43 -15.07 0.05
CA ASP A 62 3.31 -14.05 -0.55
C ASP A 62 3.38 -12.74 0.26
N THR A 63 2.65 -12.64 1.37
CA THR A 63 2.74 -11.52 2.31
C THR A 63 4.17 -11.36 2.88
N PRO A 64 4.68 -10.12 3.04
CA PRO A 64 4.01 -8.83 2.84
C PRO A 64 3.92 -8.38 1.38
N VAL A 65 2.76 -7.82 1.01
CA VAL A 65 2.53 -7.21 -0.32
C VAL A 65 1.98 -5.80 -0.15
N VAL A 66 2.46 -4.86 -0.95
CA VAL A 66 1.94 -3.49 -1.00
C VAL A 66 1.43 -3.20 -2.39
N HIS A 67 0.19 -2.75 -2.51
CA HIS A 67 -0.32 -2.11 -3.72
C HIS A 67 -0.23 -0.59 -3.59
N ILE A 68 0.10 0.06 -4.71
CA ILE A 68 0.19 1.50 -4.84
C ILE A 68 -0.73 1.91 -6.00
N ASP A 69 -1.76 2.66 -5.66
CA ASP A 69 -2.80 3.15 -6.57
C ASP A 69 -2.79 4.68 -6.61
N LYS A 70 -3.35 5.27 -7.67
CA LYS A 70 -3.75 6.69 -7.65
C LYS A 70 -4.83 6.91 -6.59
N ALA A 71 -4.81 8.04 -5.89
CA ALA A 71 -5.76 8.31 -4.81
C ALA A 71 -7.24 8.36 -5.25
N GLY A 72 -7.51 8.59 -6.54
CA GLY A 72 -8.86 8.54 -7.10
C GLY A 72 -9.38 7.13 -7.43
N ALA A 73 -8.56 6.09 -7.28
CA ALA A 73 -8.98 4.73 -7.57
C ALA A 73 -10.00 4.26 -6.51
N PRO A 74 -11.16 3.70 -6.90
CA PRO A 74 -12.18 3.30 -5.94
C PRO A 74 -11.68 2.17 -5.03
N GLU A 75 -11.03 1.15 -5.60
CA GLU A 75 -10.49 -0.01 -4.87
C GLU A 75 -9.17 -0.48 -5.48
N THR A 76 -8.38 -1.22 -4.71
CA THR A 76 -7.13 -1.79 -5.20
C THR A 76 -7.41 -3.07 -5.98
N THR A 77 -6.60 -3.35 -7.01
CA THR A 77 -6.77 -4.51 -7.88
C THR A 77 -5.48 -5.31 -7.98
N THR A 78 -5.54 -6.55 -8.46
CA THR A 78 -4.34 -7.39 -8.68
C THR A 78 -3.43 -6.87 -9.79
N SER A 79 -3.92 -5.93 -10.61
CA SER A 79 -3.18 -5.25 -11.68
C SER A 79 -2.49 -3.96 -11.23
N SER A 80 -2.73 -3.51 -9.99
CA SER A 80 -2.11 -2.32 -9.42
C SER A 80 -0.59 -2.49 -9.28
N SER A 81 0.15 -1.38 -9.30
CA SER A 81 1.59 -1.39 -9.05
C SER A 81 1.86 -2.00 -7.67
N LYS A 82 2.64 -3.08 -7.62
CA LYS A 82 2.88 -3.82 -6.38
C LYS A 82 4.35 -4.04 -6.06
N LEU A 83 4.63 -4.10 -4.76
CA LEU A 83 5.90 -4.51 -4.16
C LEU A 83 5.64 -5.71 -3.24
N MET A 84 6.54 -6.68 -3.24
CA MET A 84 6.34 -7.96 -2.53
C MET A 84 7.60 -8.37 -1.78
N HIS A 85 7.42 -9.14 -0.70
CA HIS A 85 8.47 -9.69 0.17
C HIS A 85 9.32 -8.66 0.89
N ARG A 86 10.24 -7.99 0.18
CA ARG A 86 11.18 -7.02 0.73
C ARG A 86 11.26 -5.83 -0.21
N PHE A 87 11.07 -4.65 0.35
CA PHE A 87 11.15 -3.39 -0.37
C PHE A 87 11.67 -2.31 0.58
N THR A 88 12.30 -1.31 0.00
CA THR A 88 12.83 -0.14 0.71
C THR A 88 11.88 1.05 0.57
N GLU A 89 12.14 2.13 1.31
CA GLU A 89 11.39 3.38 1.14
C GLU A 89 11.54 3.94 -0.28
N GLU A 90 12.74 3.82 -0.87
CA GLU A 90 13.03 4.25 -2.24
C GLU A 90 12.20 3.47 -3.28
N ASP A 91 12.02 2.16 -3.07
CA ASP A 91 11.16 1.36 -3.94
C ASP A 91 9.71 1.83 -3.91
N VAL A 92 9.20 2.16 -2.71
CA VAL A 92 7.84 2.67 -2.53
C VAL A 92 7.71 4.05 -3.20
N PHE A 93 8.65 4.97 -2.98
CA PHE A 93 8.62 6.29 -3.62
C PHE A 93 8.64 6.20 -5.14
N ARG A 94 9.53 5.37 -5.70
CA ARG A 94 9.61 5.13 -7.14
C ARG A 94 8.28 4.64 -7.70
N LYS A 95 7.62 3.69 -7.01
CA LYS A 95 6.31 3.18 -7.43
C LYS A 95 5.18 4.20 -7.26
N MET A 96 5.22 5.05 -6.24
CA MET A 96 4.30 6.18 -6.12
C MET A 96 4.45 7.14 -7.30
N ASP A 97 5.68 7.48 -7.68
CA ASP A 97 5.95 8.36 -8.82
C ASP A 97 5.53 7.75 -10.16
N GLU A 98 5.63 6.44 -10.32
CA GLU A 98 5.11 5.71 -11.49
C GLU A 98 3.57 5.76 -11.51
N ALA A 99 2.94 5.48 -10.37
CA ALA A 99 1.49 5.45 -10.23
C ALA A 99 0.86 6.82 -10.47
N GLU A 100 1.51 7.93 -10.12
CA GLU A 100 1.00 9.28 -10.39
C GLU A 100 1.03 9.63 -11.89
N ARG A 101 2.02 9.10 -12.61
CA ARG A 101 2.23 9.39 -14.04
C ARG A 101 1.38 8.55 -14.99
N SER A 102 0.81 7.43 -14.54
CA SER A 102 0.01 6.48 -15.35
C SER A 102 -1.48 6.81 -15.33
#